data_AF-A0A9P6VX67-F1
#
_entry.id   AF-A0A9P6VX67-F1
#
_cell.length_a   1.000
_cell.length_b   1.000
_cell.length_c   1.000
_cell.angle_alpha   90.00
_cell.angle_beta   90.00
_cell.angle_gamma   90.00
#
_symmetry.space_group_name_H-M   'P 1'
#
loop_
_entity.id
_entity.type
_entity.pdbx_description
1 polymer ?
#
loop_
_entity_poly.entity_id
_entity_poly.type
_entity_poly.pdbx_seq_one_letter_code
_entity_poly.pdbx_strand_id
1 'polypeptide(L)'
;MFFFYLWTAFYAVSWNGTPWVVNAESFPGAVRQVTQCLAATSNWLWNFVISRATPTMFLNMGHSGYGVYLFFGAMQVLSLPYIIFLLPETRNIPLEEMDRLWAQKNTWNANKIVMAELQREHDVAAEQGQSYLKPTADLEHLEKTSSSDAGDEKV
;
A
#
# COMPACT_ATOMS: atom_id res chain seq x y z
N MET A 1 4.66 -12.87 32.87
CA MET A 1 5.32 -11.72 32.20
C MET A 1 5.87 -12.05 30.82
N PHE A 2 6.61 -13.16 30.63
CA PHE A 2 7.14 -13.56 29.32
C PHE A 2 6.10 -13.57 28.18
N PHE A 3 4.97 -14.28 28.34
CA PHE A 3 3.92 -14.38 27.32
C PHE A 3 3.27 -13.04 26.96
N PHE A 4 3.20 -12.12 27.92
CA PHE A 4 2.70 -10.77 27.67
C PHE A 4 3.66 -9.99 26.76
N TYR A 5 4.96 -10.02 27.03
CA TYR A 5 5.95 -9.37 26.15
C TYR A 5 6.05 -10.03 24.77
N LEU A 6 5.92 -11.36 24.71
CA LEU A 6 5.87 -12.08 23.45
C LEU A 6 4.68 -11.62 22.59
N TRP A 7 3.49 -11.52 23.18
CA TRP A 7 2.30 -10.99 22.51
C TRP A 7 2.51 -9.53 22.07
N THR A 8 3.06 -8.68 22.93
CA THR A 8 3.33 -7.27 22.60
C THR A 8 4.31 -7.11 21.45
N ALA A 9 5.34 -7.97 21.34
CA ALA A 9 6.28 -7.92 20.22
C ALA A 9 5.61 -8.20 18.87
N PHE A 10 4.76 -9.24 18.80
CA PHE A 10 4.01 -9.53 17.58
C PHE A 10 3.01 -8.42 17.25
N TYR A 11 2.30 -7.90 18.25
CA TYR A 11 1.35 -6.81 18.07
C TYR A 11 2.03 -5.53 17.58
N ALA A 12 3.21 -5.20 18.10
CA ALA A 12 3.97 -4.02 17.71
C ALA A 12 4.35 -4.02 16.22
N VAL A 13 4.77 -5.18 15.69
CA VAL A 13 5.19 -5.30 14.28
C VAL A 13 3.98 -5.37 13.33
N SER A 14 2.86 -5.92 13.77
CA SER A 14 1.68 -6.13 12.93
C SER A 14 0.64 -5.01 13.11
N TRP A 15 -0.13 -5.07 14.20
CA TRP A 15 -1.35 -4.29 14.34
C TRP A 15 -1.13 -2.84 14.78
N ASN A 16 0.05 -2.49 15.30
CA ASN A 16 0.29 -1.15 15.80
C ASN A 16 0.32 -0.09 14.69
N GLY A 17 1.03 -0.37 13.59
CA GLY A 17 1.23 0.57 12.49
C GLY A 17 0.46 0.21 11.22
N THR A 18 0.34 -1.08 10.88
CA THR A 18 -0.20 -1.52 9.58
C THR A 18 -1.58 -0.97 9.26
N PRO A 19 -2.58 -0.95 10.17
CA PRO A 19 -3.91 -0.42 9.85
C PRO A 19 -3.88 1.07 9.46
N TRP A 20 -3.00 1.86 10.07
CA TRP A 20 -2.88 3.29 9.77
C TRP A 20 -2.25 3.53 8.39
N VAL A 21 -1.25 2.71 8.04
CA VAL A 21 -0.58 2.75 6.73
C VAL A 21 -1.55 2.35 5.63
N VAL A 22 -2.21 1.19 5.79
CA VAL A 22 -3.19 0.69 4.83
C VAL A 22 -4.31 1.71 4.61
N ASN A 23 -4.82 2.33 5.68
CA ASN A 23 -5.86 3.35 5.54
C ASN A 23 -5.38 4.57 4.74
N ALA A 24 -4.14 5.02 4.94
CA ALA A 24 -3.58 6.15 4.21
C ALA A 24 -3.34 5.82 2.71
N GLU A 25 -2.98 4.58 2.41
CA GLU A 25 -2.69 4.11 1.05
C GLU A 25 -3.97 3.76 0.25
N SER A 26 -5.01 3.29 0.92
CA SER A 26 -6.22 2.76 0.26
C SER A 26 -7.00 3.79 -0.54
N PHE A 27 -6.96 5.07 -0.14
CA PHE A 27 -7.84 6.11 -0.68
C PHE A 27 -7.11 7.10 -1.60
N PRO A 28 -7.78 7.57 -2.67
CA PRO A 28 -7.24 8.60 -3.54
C PRO A 28 -7.15 9.95 -2.81
N GLY A 29 -6.21 10.80 -3.22
CA GLY A 29 -5.82 12.01 -2.49
C GLY A 29 -6.98 12.97 -2.19
N ALA A 30 -7.98 13.06 -3.07
CA ALA A 30 -9.12 13.97 -2.92
C ALA A 30 -10.00 13.68 -1.69
N VAL A 31 -10.20 12.41 -1.35
CA VAL A 31 -11.07 12.00 -0.22
C VAL A 31 -10.30 11.50 1.00
N ARG A 32 -8.98 11.32 0.86
CA ARG A 32 -8.10 10.73 1.87
C ARG A 32 -8.21 11.38 3.25
N GLN A 33 -8.32 12.71 3.32
CA GLN A 33 -8.42 13.40 4.62
C GLN A 33 -9.71 13.04 5.37
N VAL A 34 -10.84 13.03 4.66
CA VAL A 34 -12.14 12.71 5.25
C VAL A 34 -12.18 11.26 5.71
N THR A 35 -11.68 10.33 4.89
CA THR A 35 -11.63 8.90 5.24
C THR A 35 -10.69 8.63 6.41
N GLN A 36 -9.54 9.33 6.48
CA GLN A 36 -8.62 9.23 7.61
C GLN A 36 -9.25 9.72 8.91
N CYS A 37 -9.98 10.83 8.87
CA CYS A 37 -10.73 11.33 10.03
C CYS A 37 -11.80 10.32 10.48
N LEU A 38 -12.57 9.77 9.55
CA LEU A 38 -13.60 8.77 9.87
C LEU A 38 -13.00 7.51 10.51
N ALA A 39 -11.89 7.03 9.96
CA ALA A 39 -11.16 5.88 10.49
C ALA A 39 -10.62 6.15 11.91
N ALA A 40 -10.06 7.33 12.14
CA ALA A 40 -9.59 7.74 13.46
C ALA A 40 -10.76 7.83 14.47
N THR A 41 -11.86 8.48 14.10
CA THR A 41 -13.06 8.56 14.95
C THR A 41 -13.61 7.18 15.28
N SER A 42 -13.67 6.27 14.29
CA SER A 42 -14.09 4.89 14.52
C SER A 42 -13.14 4.14 15.47
N ASN A 43 -11.82 4.31 15.30
CA ASN A 43 -10.83 3.72 16.19
C ASN A 43 -11.02 4.19 17.65
N TRP A 44 -11.15 5.49 17.86
CA TRP A 44 -11.37 6.06 19.19
C TRP A 44 -12.71 5.68 19.80
N LEU A 45 -13.77 5.57 18.98
CA LEU A 45 -15.07 5.07 19.42
C LEU A 45 -14.96 3.64 19.95
N TRP A 46 -14.31 2.75 19.22
CA TRP A 46 -14.12 1.36 19.65
C TRP A 46 -13.22 1.25 20.88
N ASN A 47 -12.17 2.07 20.97
CA ASN A 47 -11.35 2.17 22.18
C ASN A 47 -12.21 2.56 23.39
N PHE A 48 -13.11 3.54 23.26
CA PHE A 48 -14.02 3.93 24.33
C PHE A 48 -14.95 2.77 24.74
N VAL A 49 -15.58 2.10 23.77
CA VAL A 49 -16.48 0.96 24.03
C VAL A 49 -15.73 -0.15 24.78
N ILE A 50 -14.53 -0.52 24.30
CA ILE A 50 -13.70 -1.56 24.92
C ILE A 50 -13.27 -1.14 26.33
N SER A 51 -12.80 0.09 26.53
CA SER A 51 -12.40 0.58 27.86
C SER A 51 -13.55 0.57 28.87
N ARG A 52 -14.80 0.79 28.44
CA ARG A 52 -15.98 0.71 29.30
C ARG A 52 -16.44 -0.73 29.54
N ALA A 53 -16.37 -1.60 28.54
CA ALA A 53 -16.81 -2.99 28.64
C ALA A 53 -15.82 -3.88 29.41
N THR A 54 -14.52 -3.64 29.25
CA THR A 54 -13.45 -4.51 29.76
C THR A 54 -13.53 -4.76 31.28
N PRO A 55 -13.76 -3.76 32.15
CA PRO A 55 -13.92 -4.00 33.58
C PRO A 55 -15.08 -4.94 33.90
N THR A 56 -16.24 -4.74 33.27
CA THR A 56 -17.42 -5.60 33.44
C THR A 56 -17.17 -7.01 32.92
N MET A 57 -16.40 -7.15 31.84
CA MET A 57 -16.01 -8.45 31.29
C MET A 57 -15.10 -9.22 32.26
N PHE A 58 -14.11 -8.56 32.88
CA PHE A 58 -13.23 -9.23 33.85
C PHE A 58 -13.96 -9.75 35.09
N LEU A 59 -15.06 -9.08 35.49
CA LEU A 59 -15.86 -9.49 36.64
C LEU A 59 -16.81 -10.66 36.33
N ASN A 60 -17.27 -10.79 35.07
CA ASN A 60 -18.35 -11.72 34.70
C ASN A 60 -17.90 -12.88 33.80
N MET A 61 -16.75 -12.78 33.11
CA MET A 61 -16.32 -13.78 32.13
C MET A 61 -15.25 -14.74 32.69
N GLY A 62 -15.71 -15.88 33.22
CA GLY A 62 -14.88 -17.00 33.67
C GLY A 62 -14.30 -16.83 35.07
N HIS A 63 -13.80 -17.92 35.66
CA HIS A 63 -13.12 -17.87 36.95
C HIS A 63 -11.81 -17.08 36.80
N SER A 64 -11.61 -16.05 37.64
CA SER A 64 -10.44 -15.14 37.60
C SER A 64 -10.24 -14.36 36.28
N GLY A 65 -11.27 -14.18 35.44
CA GLY A 65 -11.22 -13.29 34.28
C GLY A 65 -10.50 -13.85 33.04
N TYR A 66 -10.17 -15.15 33.02
CA TYR A 66 -9.53 -15.80 31.87
C TYR A 66 -10.37 -15.71 30.58
N GLY A 67 -11.70 -15.66 30.70
CA GLY A 67 -12.61 -15.59 29.55
C GLY A 67 -12.42 -14.33 28.70
N VAL A 68 -11.94 -13.24 29.29
CA VAL A 68 -11.66 -11.98 28.57
C VAL A 68 -10.52 -12.16 27.57
N TYR A 69 -9.45 -12.85 27.96
CA TYR A 69 -8.32 -13.14 27.07
C TYR A 69 -8.70 -14.05 25.91
N LEU A 70 -9.54 -15.07 26.17
CA LEU A 70 -10.07 -15.94 25.11
C LEU A 70 -10.96 -15.18 24.14
N PHE A 71 -11.81 -14.28 24.63
CA PHE A 71 -12.68 -13.47 23.79
C PHE A 71 -11.88 -12.58 22.83
N PHE A 72 -10.93 -11.79 23.35
CA PHE A 72 -10.09 -10.94 22.50
C PHE A 72 -9.16 -11.76 21.59
N GLY A 73 -8.66 -12.91 22.06
CA GLY A 73 -7.91 -13.85 21.24
C GLY A 73 -8.73 -14.42 20.07
N ALA A 74 -9.99 -14.79 20.32
CA ALA A 74 -10.89 -15.28 19.27
C ALA A 74 -11.22 -14.18 18.26
N MET A 75 -11.48 -12.94 18.71
CA MET A 75 -11.68 -11.82 17.79
C MET A 75 -10.46 -11.54 16.92
N GLN A 76 -9.24 -11.71 17.47
CA GLN A 76 -8.02 -11.58 16.67
C GLN A 76 -7.90 -12.70 15.63
N VAL A 77 -8.27 -13.94 15.94
CA VAL A 77 -8.28 -15.01 14.93
C VAL A 77 -9.34 -14.73 13.85
N LEU A 78 -10.49 -14.19 14.22
CA LEU A 78 -11.55 -13.80 13.28
C LEU A 78 -11.16 -12.62 12.38
N SER A 79 -10.17 -11.80 12.75
CA SER A 79 -9.66 -10.75 11.88
C SER A 79 -8.78 -11.29 10.75
N LEU A 80 -8.17 -12.47 10.90
CA LEU A 80 -7.28 -13.05 9.88
C LEU A 80 -7.96 -13.29 8.53
N PRO A 81 -9.15 -13.94 8.45
CA PRO A 81 -9.86 -14.09 7.18
C PRO A 81 -10.17 -12.74 6.53
N TYR A 82 -10.49 -11.71 7.32
CA TYR A 82 -10.75 -10.37 6.78
C TYR A 82 -9.52 -9.83 6.04
N ILE A 83 -8.34 -9.88 6.67
CA ILE A 83 -7.09 -9.42 6.03
C ILE A 83 -6.82 -10.23 4.76
N ILE A 84 -6.90 -11.56 4.89
CA ILE A 84 -6.44 -12.49 3.86
C ILE A 84 -7.30 -12.40 2.59
N PHE A 85 -8.62 -12.22 2.74
CA PHE A 85 -9.54 -12.25 1.60
C PHE A 85 -9.94 -10.86 1.10
N LEU A 86 -10.03 -9.86 1.98
CA LEU A 86 -10.57 -8.54 1.61
C LEU A 86 -9.49 -7.49 1.41
N LEU A 87 -8.26 -7.69 1.91
CA LEU A 87 -7.20 -6.69 1.80
C LEU A 87 -6.17 -7.08 0.72
N PRO A 88 -6.14 -6.38 -0.43
CA PRO A 88 -5.08 -6.57 -1.41
C PRO A 88 -3.78 -5.95 -0.89
N GLU A 89 -2.65 -6.53 -1.30
CA GLU A 89 -1.33 -5.99 -0.97
C GLU A 89 -1.11 -4.65 -1.69
N THR A 90 -0.85 -3.58 -0.94
CA THR A 90 -0.70 -2.21 -1.44
C THR A 90 0.76 -1.81 -1.69
N ARG A 91 1.72 -2.61 -1.23
CA ARG A 91 3.16 -2.28 -1.32
C ARG A 91 3.62 -2.00 -2.75
N ASN A 92 4.41 -0.94 -2.89
CA ASN A 92 5.08 -0.47 -4.12
C ASN A 92 4.14 -0.01 -5.26
N ILE A 93 2.85 0.18 -4.99
CA ILE A 93 1.92 0.73 -5.98
C ILE A 93 1.79 2.24 -5.76
N PRO A 94 1.97 3.08 -6.80
CA PRO A 94 1.74 4.52 -6.70
C PRO A 94 0.31 4.84 -6.25
N LEU A 95 0.15 5.90 -5.46
CA LEU A 95 -1.15 6.28 -4.91
C LEU A 95 -2.15 6.71 -6.00
N GLU A 96 -1.67 7.17 -7.17
CA GLU A 96 -2.54 7.47 -8.30
C GLU A 96 -3.17 6.22 -8.92
N GLU A 97 -2.51 5.07 -8.77
CA GLU A 97 -2.88 3.81 -9.43
C GLU A 97 -3.59 2.83 -8.50
N MET A 98 -3.88 3.25 -7.27
CA MET A 98 -4.52 2.43 -6.26
C MET A 98 -5.94 1.99 -6.68
N ASP A 99 -6.63 2.81 -7.48
CA ASP A 99 -7.94 2.46 -8.04
C ASP A 99 -7.88 1.20 -8.93
N ARG A 100 -6.77 0.99 -9.65
CA ARG A 100 -6.56 -0.22 -10.46
C ARG A 100 -6.39 -1.46 -9.59
N LEU A 101 -5.79 -1.33 -8.41
CA LEU A 101 -5.64 -2.41 -7.44
C LEU A 101 -6.99 -2.84 -6.87
N TRP A 102 -7.81 -1.88 -6.45
CA TRP A 102 -9.14 -2.16 -5.89
C TRP A 102 -10.15 -2.63 -6.93
N ALA A 103 -9.94 -2.33 -8.21
CA ALA A 103 -10.75 -2.86 -9.31
C ALA A 103 -10.52 -4.36 -9.58
N GLN A 104 -9.41 -4.94 -9.09
CA GLN A 104 -9.12 -6.36 -9.31
C GLN A 104 -10.04 -7.26 -8.48
N LYS A 105 -10.68 -8.21 -9.14
CA LYS A 105 -11.57 -9.20 -8.49
C LYS A 105 -10.81 -10.15 -7.54
N ASN A 106 -9.53 -10.40 -7.82
CA ASN A 106 -8.71 -11.37 -7.09
C ASN A 106 -7.71 -10.67 -6.17
N THR A 107 -8.11 -10.45 -4.91
CA THR A 107 -7.34 -9.77 -3.87
C THR A 107 -5.90 -10.30 -3.70
N TRP A 108 -5.73 -11.62 -3.78
CA TRP A 108 -4.45 -12.31 -3.57
C TRP A 108 -3.38 -12.03 -4.62
N ASN A 109 -3.78 -11.88 -5.88
CA ASN A 109 -2.85 -11.67 -7.00
C ASN A 109 -2.90 -10.24 -7.54
N ALA A 110 -3.79 -9.40 -7.01
CA ALA A 110 -4.02 -8.04 -7.48
C ALA A 110 -2.72 -7.24 -7.56
N ASN A 111 -1.90 -7.26 -6.51
CA ASN A 111 -0.62 -6.55 -6.48
C ASN A 111 0.32 -6.97 -7.60
N LYS A 112 0.51 -8.29 -7.80
CA LYS A 112 1.42 -8.82 -8.85
C LYS A 112 0.94 -8.44 -10.24
N ILE A 113 -0.36 -8.47 -10.48
CA ILE A 113 -0.96 -8.12 -11.76
C ILE A 113 -0.75 -6.64 -12.05
N VAL A 114 -1.09 -5.76 -11.11
CA VAL A 114 -0.95 -4.30 -11.28
C VAL A 114 0.51 -3.91 -11.41
N MET A 115 1.41 -4.47 -10.59
CA MET A 115 2.84 -4.21 -10.68
C MET A 115 3.44 -4.64 -12.04
N ALA A 116 3.01 -5.79 -12.57
CA ALA A 116 3.45 -6.25 -13.88
C ALA A 116 2.96 -5.30 -14.99
N GLU A 117 1.74 -4.77 -14.88
CA GLU A 117 1.20 -3.81 -15.84
C GLU A 117 1.96 -2.48 -15.79
N LEU A 118 2.18 -1.93 -14.59
CA LEU A 118 2.91 -0.68 -14.40
C LEU A 118 4.34 -0.77 -14.94
N GLN A 119 5.02 -1.90 -14.75
CA GLN A 119 6.36 -2.10 -15.30
C GLN A 119 6.35 -2.07 -16.84
N ARG A 120 5.36 -2.71 -17.47
CA ARG A 120 5.23 -2.71 -18.94
C ARG A 120 4.95 -1.31 -19.48
N GLU A 121 4.08 -0.55 -18.81
CA GLU A 121 3.81 0.84 -19.18
C GLU A 121 5.08 1.70 -19.10
N HIS A 122 5.88 1.53 -18.04
CA HIS A 122 7.17 2.22 -17.89
C HIS A 122 8.19 1.84 -18.98
N ASP A 123 8.30 0.56 -19.30
CA ASP A 123 9.24 0.08 -20.34
C ASP A 123 8.85 0.63 -21.73
N VAL A 124 7.55 0.62 -22.07
CA VAL A 124 7.04 1.20 -23.33
C VAL A 124 7.24 2.71 -23.37
N ALA A 125 6.99 3.41 -22.26
CA ALA A 125 7.22 4.85 -22.18
C ALA A 125 8.70 5.21 -22.34
N ALA A 126 9.62 4.40 -21.80
CA ALA A 126 11.05 4.59 -21.97
C ALA A 126 11.50 4.40 -23.43
N GLU A 127 10.99 3.37 -24.11
CA GLU A 127 11.25 3.14 -25.54
C GLU A 127 10.72 4.30 -26.40
N GLN A 128 9.51 4.80 -26.12
CA GLN A 128 8.95 5.95 -26.81
C GLN A 128 9.76 7.22 -26.55
N GLY A 129 10.14 7.50 -25.30
CA GLY A 129 11.00 8.63 -24.94
C GLY A 129 12.35 8.62 -25.66
N GLN A 130 12.98 7.45 -25.77
CA GLN A 130 14.21 7.28 -26.56
C GLN A 130 13.97 7.50 -28.06
N SER A 131 12.80 7.13 -28.59
CA SER A 131 12.42 7.42 -29.98
C SER A 131 12.30 8.92 -30.27
N TYR A 132 11.91 9.75 -29.31
CA TYR A 132 11.85 11.22 -29.47
C TYR A 132 13.20 11.91 -29.31
N LEU A 133 14.19 11.27 -28.68
CA LEU A 133 15.56 11.79 -28.55
C LEU A 133 16.47 11.43 -29.73
N LYS A 134 16.13 10.39 -30.51
CA LYS A 134 16.87 10.01 -31.72
C LYS A 134 16.93 11.09 -32.83
N PRO A 135 15.85 11.83 -33.14
CA PRO A 135 15.86 12.83 -34.19
C PRO A 135 16.95 13.89 -34.03
N THR A 136 17.28 14.32 -32.81
CA THR A 136 18.32 15.33 -32.55
C THR A 136 19.75 14.79 -32.65
N ALA A 137 19.98 13.53 -32.28
CA ALA A 137 21.29 12.88 -32.44
C ALA A 137 21.62 12.64 -33.92
N ASP A 138 20.61 12.29 -34.72
CA ASP A 138 20.77 12.13 -36.17
C ASP A 138 21.02 13.49 -36.86
N LEU A 139 20.44 14.58 -36.36
CA LEU A 139 20.70 15.94 -36.86
C LEU A 139 22.13 16.44 -36.56
N GLU A 140 22.69 16.15 -35.38
CA GLU A 140 24.10 16.46 -35.08
C GLU A 140 25.08 15.68 -35.97
N HIS A 141 24.76 14.43 -36.32
CA HIS A 141 25.57 13.65 -37.25
C HIS A 141 25.48 14.23 -38.67
N LEU A 142 24.29 14.67 -39.10
CA LEU A 142 24.08 15.31 -40.40
C LEU A 142 24.79 16.67 -40.51
N GLU A 143 24.80 17.46 -39.43
CA GLU A 143 25.50 18.75 -39.37
C GLU A 143 27.04 18.59 -39.43
N LYS A 144 27.59 17.56 -38.77
CA LYS A 144 29.02 17.21 -38.87
C LYS A 144 29.41 16.67 -40.25
N THR A 145 28.57 15.87 -40.89
CA THR A 145 28.83 15.44 -42.28
C THR A 145 28.68 16.59 -43.28
N SER A 146 27.74 17.51 -43.06
CA SER A 146 27.55 18.72 -43.87
C SER A 146 28.73 19.70 -43.75
N SER A 147 29.30 19.89 -42.55
CA SER A 147 30.46 20.77 -42.38
C SER A 147 31.77 20.18 -42.91
N SER A 148 31.84 18.85 -43.06
CA SER A 148 32.98 18.13 -43.64
C SER A 148 33.07 18.32 -45.15
N ASP A 149 31.95 18.20 -45.87
CA ASP A 149 31.94 18.30 -47.34
C ASP A 149 32.12 19.74 -47.85
N ALA A 150 31.73 20.76 -47.07
CA ALA A 150 31.93 22.17 -47.44
C ALA A 150 33.39 22.65 -47.36
N GLY A 151 34.29 21.84 -46.77
CA GLY A 151 35.71 22.16 -46.63
C GLY A 151 36.57 21.82 -47.85
N ASP A 152 36.09 20.95 -48.74
CA ASP A 152 36.90 20.39 -49.85
C ASP A 152 36.66 21.10 -51.21
N GLU A 153 35.74 22.06 -51.28
CA GLU A 153 35.38 22.77 -52.52
C GLU A 153 36.17 24.09 -52.73
N LYS A 154 37.27 24.29 -52.00
CA LYS A 154 38.19 25.43 -52.17
C LYS A 154 39.60 24.97 -52.51
N VAL A 155 39.78 24.48 -53.74
CA VAL A 155 41.07 24.33 -54.41
C VAL A 155 41.04 25.10 -55.73
#